data_AF-A0A968HN46-F1
#
_entry.id   AF-A0A968HN46-F1
#
_cell.length_a   1.000
_cell.length_b   1.000
_cell.length_c   1.000
_cell.angle_alpha   90.00
_cell.angle_beta   90.00
_cell.angle_gamma   90.00
#
_symmetry.space_group_name_H-M   'P 1'
#
loop_
_entity.id
_entity.type
_entity.pdbx_description
1 polymer ?
#
loop_
_entity_poly.entity_id
_entity_poly.type
_entity_poly.pdbx_seq_one_letter_code
_entity_poly.pdbx_strand_id
1 'polypeptide(L)'
;LTDPVWGERASPLRRLGPKRFQPVPISITALPPIDVVIVSHDHYDHLDYPTILALAGSSVPFVTSLGVGAHLEAWGVAPERIHELDWWDSYSCRGVEVQAVPCQHFSGRGPRSRNSTFWSSFVIRGPNRKVFFSGDTGLTTQYTEIRDKLGPFDLIMLEVGAHHSAWGDIHLGPDNAVKALELLGGGALLPVHWGTFALGLHEWDQPVERLLELSTRDNLQLVLPRIGEVVEPAKVEQVSPWWREATVVVEQRDAETVRQEAVADTGAGELEWPLD
;
A
#
# COMPACT_ATOMS: atom_id res chain seq x y z
N LEU A 1 -5.87 0.08 -9.21
CA LEU A 1 -5.93 -0.55 -7.86
C LEU A 1 -4.52 -0.98 -7.50
N THR A 2 -3.90 -0.40 -6.48
CA THR A 2 -2.51 -0.67 -6.09
C THR A 2 -2.48 -1.63 -4.89
N ASP A 3 -1.58 -2.63 -4.92
CA ASP A 3 -1.27 -3.57 -3.84
C ASP A 3 -2.52 -4.07 -3.08
N PRO A 4 -3.46 -4.72 -3.79
CA PRO A 4 -4.78 -4.98 -3.20
C PRO A 4 -4.76 -6.15 -2.22
N VAL A 5 -5.19 -5.87 -0.98
CA VAL A 5 -5.29 -6.87 0.10
C VAL A 5 -6.66 -6.83 0.77
N TRP A 6 -7.51 -7.81 0.45
CA TRP A 6 -8.79 -8.07 1.11
C TRP A 6 -8.68 -9.11 2.22
N GLY A 7 -7.65 -9.98 2.20
CA GLY A 7 -7.39 -10.98 3.22
C GLY A 7 -7.36 -10.41 4.64
N GLU A 8 -7.81 -11.21 5.61
CA GLU A 8 -7.81 -10.83 7.03
C GLU A 8 -6.38 -10.74 7.60
N ARG A 9 -5.44 -11.50 7.01
CA ARG A 9 -4.05 -11.59 7.47
C ARG A 9 -3.07 -11.42 6.31
N ALA A 10 -1.99 -10.68 6.58
CA ALA A 10 -0.80 -10.63 5.74
C ALA A 10 0.12 -11.81 6.10
N SER A 11 -0.31 -13.04 5.77
CA SER A 11 0.40 -14.27 6.15
C SER A 11 -0.03 -15.46 5.31
N PRO A 12 0.86 -16.43 5.03
CA PRO A 12 0.49 -17.70 4.41
C PRO A 12 -0.25 -18.61 5.41
N LEU A 13 -0.11 -18.36 6.71
CA LEU A 13 -0.69 -19.18 7.77
C LEU A 13 -2.03 -18.61 8.22
N ARG A 14 -3.07 -19.46 8.18
CA ARG A 14 -4.44 -19.07 8.55
C ARG A 14 -4.59 -18.43 9.93
N ARG A 15 -3.84 -18.92 10.93
CA ARG A 15 -4.00 -18.53 12.33
C ARG A 15 -2.84 -17.72 12.90
N LEU A 16 -1.79 -17.50 12.11
CA LEU A 16 -0.56 -16.87 12.57
C LEU A 16 -0.15 -15.76 11.62
N GLY A 17 0.51 -14.72 12.13
CA GLY A 17 0.96 -13.57 11.37
C GLY A 17 0.01 -12.37 11.51
N PRO A 18 0.40 -11.21 10.94
CA PRO A 18 -0.29 -9.94 11.13
C PRO A 18 -1.75 -10.02 10.69
N LYS A 19 -2.68 -9.73 11.61
CA LYS A 19 -4.11 -9.59 11.34
C LYS A 19 -4.45 -8.11 11.22
N ARG A 20 -5.30 -7.74 10.26
CA ARG A 20 -5.78 -6.36 10.18
C ARG A 20 -6.66 -6.01 11.36
N PHE A 21 -6.52 -4.79 11.85
CA PHE A 21 -7.36 -4.24 12.92
C PHE A 21 -8.39 -3.23 12.40
N GLN A 22 -8.29 -2.85 11.12
CA GLN A 22 -9.34 -2.13 10.42
C GLN A 22 -10.04 -3.06 9.42
N PRO A 23 -11.38 -3.01 9.30
CA PRO A 23 -12.10 -3.78 8.30
C PRO A 23 -11.78 -3.27 6.89
N VAL A 24 -11.95 -4.13 5.90
CA VAL A 24 -11.93 -3.68 4.49
C VAL A 24 -13.09 -2.70 4.28
N PRO A 25 -12.87 -1.52 3.68
CA PRO A 25 -13.92 -0.51 3.56
C PRO A 25 -15.02 -0.88 2.55
N ILE A 26 -14.73 -1.75 1.57
CA ILE A 26 -15.67 -2.16 0.53
C ILE A 26 -15.42 -3.62 0.11
N SER A 27 -16.47 -4.38 -0.22
CA SER A 27 -16.28 -5.73 -0.77
C SER A 27 -15.63 -5.66 -2.15
N ILE A 28 -14.85 -6.68 -2.52
CA ILE A 28 -14.18 -6.71 -3.82
C ILE A 28 -15.19 -6.69 -4.98
N THR A 29 -16.37 -7.28 -4.77
CA THR A 29 -17.48 -7.31 -5.72
C THR A 29 -18.20 -5.97 -5.89
N ALA A 30 -18.01 -5.04 -4.95
CA ALA A 30 -18.59 -3.70 -4.99
C ALA A 30 -17.59 -2.66 -5.52
N LEU A 31 -16.37 -3.06 -5.90
CA LEU A 31 -15.42 -2.16 -6.53
C LEU A 31 -16.00 -1.59 -7.83
N PRO A 32 -15.77 -0.29 -8.10
CA PRO A 32 -16.08 0.27 -9.42
C PRO A 32 -15.22 -0.42 -10.49
N PRO A 33 -15.56 -0.27 -11.79
CA PRO A 33 -14.72 -0.76 -12.88
C PRO A 33 -13.25 -0.34 -12.70
N ILE A 34 -12.34 -1.31 -12.82
CA ILE A 34 -10.91 -1.12 -12.62
C ILE A 34 -10.22 -1.24 -13.97
N ASP A 35 -9.35 -0.28 -14.28
CA ASP A 35 -8.57 -0.30 -15.53
C ASP A 35 -7.32 -1.16 -15.44
N VAL A 36 -6.64 -1.14 -14.29
CA VAL A 36 -5.40 -1.87 -14.04
C VAL A 36 -5.24 -2.18 -12.54
N VAL A 37 -4.72 -3.37 -12.26
CA VAL A 37 -4.19 -3.75 -10.94
C VAL A 37 -2.67 -3.60 -10.98
N ILE A 38 -2.09 -2.98 -9.96
CA ILE A 38 -0.65 -2.74 -9.84
C ILE A 38 -0.17 -3.46 -8.60
N VAL A 39 0.89 -4.26 -8.71
CA VAL A 39 1.53 -4.97 -7.60
C VAL A 39 2.99 -4.57 -7.51
N SER A 40 3.39 -4.02 -6.35
CA SER A 40 4.73 -3.44 -6.19
C SER A 40 5.83 -4.44 -5.90
N HIS A 41 5.52 -5.48 -5.13
CA HIS A 41 6.43 -6.57 -4.78
C HIS A 41 5.63 -7.73 -4.20
N ASP A 42 6.31 -8.81 -3.82
CA ASP A 42 5.70 -10.08 -3.46
C ASP A 42 5.45 -10.26 -1.96
N HIS A 43 5.50 -9.24 -1.09
CA HIS A 43 5.19 -9.45 0.34
C HIS A 43 3.69 -9.72 0.56
N TYR A 44 3.36 -10.36 1.69
CA TYR A 44 1.99 -10.84 1.98
C TYR A 44 0.95 -9.72 2.17
N ASP A 45 1.41 -8.54 2.55
CA ASP A 45 0.64 -7.30 2.74
C ASP A 45 0.53 -6.45 1.47
N HIS A 46 1.16 -6.86 0.36
CA HIS A 46 1.09 -6.19 -0.94
C HIS A 46 0.56 -7.10 -2.06
N LEU A 47 0.73 -8.43 -1.91
CA LEU A 47 0.28 -9.45 -2.83
C LEU A 47 -0.49 -10.53 -2.06
N ASP A 48 -1.82 -10.41 -2.11
CA ASP A 48 -2.78 -11.21 -1.33
C ASP A 48 -3.52 -12.24 -2.19
N TYR A 49 -3.28 -13.52 -1.96
CA TYR A 49 -3.86 -14.64 -2.71
C TYR A 49 -5.38 -14.62 -2.82
N PRO A 50 -6.18 -14.48 -1.73
CA PRO A 50 -7.63 -14.44 -1.87
C PRO A 50 -8.10 -13.25 -2.71
N THR A 51 -7.40 -12.12 -2.66
CA THR A 51 -7.68 -10.98 -3.55
C THR A 51 -7.37 -11.29 -5.01
N ILE A 52 -6.20 -11.86 -5.30
CA ILE A 52 -5.81 -12.21 -6.67
C ILE A 52 -6.78 -13.25 -7.24
N LEU A 53 -7.15 -14.29 -6.48
CA LEU A 53 -8.14 -15.28 -6.91
C LEU A 53 -9.48 -14.63 -7.30
N ALA A 54 -9.95 -13.69 -6.49
CA ALA A 54 -11.20 -12.99 -6.77
C ALA A 54 -11.12 -12.11 -8.03
N LEU A 55 -9.92 -11.57 -8.35
CA LEU A 55 -9.67 -10.75 -9.54
C LEU A 55 -9.27 -11.57 -10.79
N ALA A 56 -8.85 -12.83 -10.61
CA ALA A 56 -8.43 -13.72 -11.69
C ALA A 56 -9.57 -13.99 -12.69
N GLY A 57 -10.83 -13.98 -12.25
CA GLY A 57 -11.99 -14.11 -13.12
C GLY A 57 -12.36 -12.86 -13.94
N SER A 58 -11.71 -11.71 -13.71
CA SER A 58 -11.99 -10.46 -14.43
C SER A 58 -11.20 -10.34 -15.75
N SER A 59 -11.41 -9.26 -16.51
CA SER A 59 -10.59 -8.92 -17.69
C SER A 59 -9.54 -7.84 -17.40
N VAL A 60 -9.34 -7.49 -16.13
CA VAL A 60 -8.43 -6.41 -15.73
C VAL A 60 -6.98 -6.89 -15.87
N PRO A 61 -6.09 -6.13 -16.54
CA PRO A 61 -4.67 -6.42 -16.59
C PRO A 61 -3.99 -6.18 -15.24
N PHE A 62 -2.95 -6.96 -14.97
CA PHE A 62 -2.03 -6.82 -13.85
C PHE A 62 -0.71 -6.26 -14.36
N VAL A 63 -0.26 -5.16 -13.77
CA VAL A 63 1.08 -4.62 -13.97
C VAL A 63 1.87 -4.87 -12.68
N THR A 64 3.06 -5.43 -12.79
CA THR A 64 3.81 -5.85 -11.61
C THR A 64 5.31 -5.73 -11.81
N SER A 65 6.09 -5.72 -10.73
CA SER A 65 7.54 -5.86 -10.80
C SER A 65 7.96 -7.22 -11.35
N LEU A 66 9.09 -7.25 -12.04
CA LEU A 66 9.66 -8.44 -12.66
C LEU A 66 9.74 -9.66 -11.71
N GLY A 67 9.28 -10.83 -12.16
CA GLY A 67 9.27 -12.08 -11.41
C GLY A 67 8.01 -12.31 -10.57
N VAL A 68 7.28 -11.27 -10.18
CA VAL A 68 6.04 -11.40 -9.40
C VAL A 68 4.91 -12.06 -10.22
N GLY A 69 4.96 -11.93 -11.55
CA GLY A 69 4.00 -12.54 -12.46
C GLY A 69 3.92 -14.06 -12.33
N ALA A 70 4.98 -14.73 -11.89
CA ALA A 70 4.99 -16.17 -11.62
C ALA A 70 3.95 -16.57 -10.56
N HIS A 71 3.79 -15.77 -9.49
CA HIS A 71 2.74 -16.01 -8.49
C HIS A 71 1.34 -15.79 -9.10
N LEU A 72 1.16 -14.71 -9.87
CA LEU A 72 -0.12 -14.38 -10.50
C LEU A 72 -0.58 -15.49 -11.46
N GLU A 73 0.33 -15.98 -12.30
CA GLU A 73 0.07 -17.09 -13.22
C GLU A 73 -0.26 -18.38 -12.46
N ALA A 74 0.53 -18.72 -11.44
CA ALA A 74 0.28 -19.89 -10.59
C ALA A 74 -1.09 -19.83 -9.88
N TRP A 75 -1.60 -18.62 -9.62
CA TRP A 75 -2.90 -18.39 -8.99
C TRP A 75 -4.05 -18.23 -9.99
N GLY A 76 -3.80 -18.46 -11.29
CA GLY A 76 -4.83 -18.55 -12.31
C GLY A 76 -5.12 -17.25 -13.05
N VAL A 77 -4.28 -16.22 -12.92
CA VAL A 77 -4.34 -15.05 -13.81
C VAL A 77 -3.81 -15.46 -15.18
N ALA A 78 -4.58 -15.22 -16.24
CA ALA A 78 -4.16 -15.59 -17.60
C ALA A 78 -2.87 -14.83 -18.01
N PRO A 79 -1.85 -15.51 -18.59
CA PRO A 79 -0.55 -14.90 -18.89
C PRO A 79 -0.62 -13.62 -19.72
N GLU A 80 -1.55 -13.53 -20.67
CA GLU A 80 -1.75 -12.36 -21.52
C GLU A 80 -2.23 -11.11 -20.78
N ARG A 81 -2.66 -11.25 -19.52
CA ARG A 81 -3.06 -10.14 -18.63
C ARG A 81 -1.95 -9.72 -17.69
N ILE A 82 -0.82 -10.42 -17.65
CA ILE A 82 0.28 -10.17 -16.73
C ILE A 82 1.35 -9.38 -17.49
N HIS A 83 1.67 -8.20 -16.97
CA HIS A 83 2.67 -7.30 -17.52
C HIS A 83 3.74 -7.01 -16.47
N GLU A 84 4.84 -7.76 -16.57
CA GLU A 84 6.00 -7.60 -15.70
C GLU A 84 6.92 -6.49 -16.21
N LEU A 85 7.33 -5.59 -15.33
CA LEU A 85 8.18 -4.45 -15.66
C LEU A 85 9.50 -4.51 -14.87
N ASP A 86 10.61 -4.25 -15.57
CA ASP A 86 11.86 -3.82 -14.95
C ASP A 86 11.79 -2.30 -14.69
N TRP A 87 12.71 -1.76 -13.89
CA TRP A 87 12.80 -0.32 -13.67
C TRP A 87 12.97 0.43 -14.99
N TRP A 88 12.18 1.49 -15.11
CA TRP A 88 12.04 2.35 -16.29
C TRP A 88 11.21 1.78 -17.44
N ASP A 89 10.79 0.51 -17.38
CA ASP A 89 9.79 -0.03 -18.31
C ASP A 89 8.39 0.52 -17.99
N SER A 90 7.55 0.56 -19.01
CA SER A 90 6.17 1.05 -18.90
C SER A 90 5.19 0.17 -19.66
N TYR A 91 3.95 0.18 -19.18
CA TYR A 91 2.82 -0.45 -19.82
C TYR A 91 1.65 0.52 -19.87
N SER A 92 0.99 0.60 -21.03
CA SER A 92 -0.17 1.48 -21.23
C SER A 92 -1.41 0.66 -21.53
N CYS A 93 -2.49 0.95 -20.81
CA CYS A 93 -3.80 0.38 -21.08
C CYS A 93 -4.91 1.39 -20.74
N ARG A 94 -5.99 1.39 -21.54
CA ARG A 94 -7.22 2.15 -21.23
C ARG A 94 -7.00 3.64 -20.89
N GLY A 95 -6.00 4.28 -21.50
CA GLY A 95 -5.66 5.69 -21.27
C GLY A 95 -4.84 5.96 -20.00
N VAL A 96 -4.32 4.91 -19.36
CA VAL A 96 -3.41 4.97 -18.21
C VAL A 96 -2.08 4.32 -18.60
N GLU A 97 -0.98 5.04 -18.40
CA GLU A 97 0.39 4.51 -18.45
C GLU A 97 0.87 4.24 -17.02
N VAL A 98 1.42 3.04 -16.79
CA VAL A 98 2.05 2.64 -15.54
C VAL A 98 3.52 2.38 -15.85
N GLN A 99 4.41 3.10 -15.19
CA GLN A 99 5.86 2.96 -15.35
C GLN A 99 6.48 2.52 -14.03
N ALA A 100 7.22 1.40 -14.04
CA ALA A 100 8.00 0.97 -12.89
C ALA A 100 9.23 1.87 -12.75
N VAL A 101 9.56 2.26 -11.52
CA VAL A 101 10.72 3.11 -11.23
C VAL A 101 11.49 2.58 -10.01
N PRO A 102 12.78 2.95 -9.87
CA PRO A 102 13.60 2.44 -8.79
C PRO A 102 13.09 2.76 -7.40
N CYS A 103 13.28 1.81 -6.47
CA CYS A 103 13.05 1.99 -5.05
C CYS A 103 13.94 1.04 -4.23
N GLN A 104 14.03 1.28 -2.92
CA GLN A 104 14.98 0.63 -2.02
C GLN A 104 14.25 -0.32 -1.08
N HIS A 105 14.02 -1.57 -1.49
CA HIS A 105 13.36 -2.60 -0.67
C HIS A 105 13.96 -3.99 -0.93
N PHE A 106 13.21 -5.03 -0.58
CA PHE A 106 13.52 -6.43 -0.85
C PHE A 106 12.22 -7.20 -1.17
N SER A 107 12.36 -8.47 -1.52
CA SER A 107 11.23 -9.38 -1.78
C SER A 107 11.42 -10.71 -1.06
N GLY A 108 10.34 -11.48 -0.96
CA GLY A 108 10.33 -12.88 -0.58
C GLY A 108 9.18 -13.28 0.34
N ARG A 109 8.63 -14.46 0.07
CA ARG A 109 7.50 -15.07 0.79
C ARG A 109 7.86 -16.27 1.65
N GLY A 110 9.10 -16.75 1.61
CA GLY A 110 9.57 -17.90 2.37
C GLY A 110 11.08 -17.92 2.62
N PRO A 111 11.59 -18.94 3.34
CA PRO A 111 12.99 -18.97 3.80
C PRO A 111 14.05 -18.97 2.68
N ARG A 112 13.67 -19.32 1.44
CA ARG A 112 14.57 -19.44 0.28
C ARG A 112 14.22 -18.53 -0.89
N SER A 113 13.23 -17.64 -0.72
CA SER A 113 12.74 -16.78 -1.79
C SER A 113 13.17 -15.31 -1.60
N ARG A 114 14.15 -15.05 -0.72
CA ARG A 114 14.60 -13.67 -0.50
C ARG A 114 15.20 -13.13 -1.79
N ASN A 115 14.70 -12.00 -2.28
CA ASN A 115 15.12 -11.35 -3.51
C ASN A 115 14.93 -12.20 -4.77
N SER A 116 13.96 -13.13 -4.79
CA SER A 116 13.65 -13.92 -6.00
C SER A 116 12.83 -13.16 -7.04
N THR A 117 12.16 -12.07 -6.65
CA THR A 117 11.44 -11.15 -7.54
C THR A 117 11.94 -9.73 -7.36
N PHE A 118 11.64 -8.84 -8.30
CA PHE A 118 11.87 -7.41 -8.15
C PHE A 118 10.83 -6.76 -7.23
N TRP A 119 11.15 -5.53 -6.84
CA TRP A 119 10.30 -4.56 -6.15
C TRP A 119 10.38 -3.23 -6.91
N SER A 120 9.31 -2.44 -6.95
CA SER A 120 9.30 -1.15 -7.66
C SER A 120 8.35 -0.15 -7.02
N SER A 121 8.72 1.13 -7.12
CA SER A 121 7.72 2.20 -7.10
C SER A 121 7.12 2.34 -8.49
N PHE A 122 5.99 3.04 -8.61
CA PHE A 122 5.30 3.24 -9.88
C PHE A 122 4.93 4.69 -10.10
N VAL A 123 5.07 5.14 -11.34
CA VAL A 123 4.46 6.36 -11.83
C VAL A 123 3.23 5.99 -12.64
N ILE A 124 2.07 6.49 -12.22
CA ILE A 124 0.78 6.25 -12.87
C ILE A 124 0.36 7.55 -13.56
N ARG A 125 0.23 7.52 -14.87
CA ARG A 125 -0.09 8.67 -15.72
C ARG A 125 -1.42 8.47 -16.38
N GLY A 126 -2.39 9.30 -16.02
CA GLY A 126 -3.61 9.47 -16.80
C GLY A 126 -3.48 10.60 -17.83
N PRO A 127 -4.56 10.96 -18.53
CA PRO A 127 -4.54 11.98 -19.56
C PRO A 127 -4.12 13.37 -19.08
N ASN A 128 -4.45 13.71 -17.82
CA ASN A 128 -4.27 15.05 -17.26
C ASN A 128 -3.57 15.07 -15.89
N ARG A 129 -3.27 13.90 -15.31
CA ARG A 129 -2.79 13.76 -13.93
C ARG A 129 -1.74 12.68 -13.82
N LYS A 130 -0.80 12.88 -12.90
CA LYS A 130 0.29 11.95 -12.61
C LYS A 130 0.39 11.67 -11.11
N VAL A 131 0.44 10.39 -10.77
CA VAL A 131 0.58 9.92 -9.39
C VAL A 131 1.89 9.16 -9.25
N PHE A 132 2.63 9.42 -8.19
CA PHE A 132 3.73 8.57 -7.76
C PHE A 132 3.22 7.64 -6.65
N PHE A 133 3.46 6.34 -6.78
CA PHE A 133 3.14 5.32 -5.79
C PHE A 133 4.42 4.62 -5.34
N SER A 134 4.75 4.70 -4.05
CA SER A 134 6.04 4.20 -3.56
C SER A 134 6.16 2.67 -3.54
N GLY A 135 5.07 1.94 -3.31
CA GLY A 135 5.19 0.63 -2.67
C GLY A 135 5.90 0.76 -1.32
N ASP A 136 6.62 -0.26 -0.92
CA ASP A 136 7.56 -0.18 0.20
C ASP A 136 8.96 0.19 -0.30
N THR A 137 9.62 1.07 0.44
CA THR A 137 10.93 1.59 0.07
C THR A 137 11.57 2.36 1.22
N GLY A 138 12.89 2.40 1.26
CA GLY A 138 13.65 3.35 2.05
C GLY A 138 13.93 4.68 1.33
N LEU A 139 14.73 5.51 2.00
CA LEU A 139 15.20 6.77 1.44
C LEU A 139 16.33 6.52 0.44
N THR A 140 16.16 6.99 -0.80
CA THR A 140 17.13 6.83 -1.89
C THR A 140 17.32 8.15 -2.64
N THR A 141 18.49 8.35 -3.24
CA THR A 141 18.76 9.50 -4.11
C THR A 141 18.07 9.40 -5.47
N GLN A 142 17.58 8.21 -5.83
CA GLN A 142 16.87 7.94 -7.09
C GLN A 142 15.58 8.78 -7.24
N TYR A 143 14.98 9.24 -6.15
CA TYR A 143 13.83 10.15 -6.19
C TYR A 143 14.09 11.43 -7.00
N THR A 144 15.31 11.97 -6.93
CA THR A 144 15.72 13.13 -7.74
C THR A 144 15.67 12.80 -9.23
N GLU A 145 16.20 11.64 -9.62
CA GLU A 145 16.18 11.20 -11.03
C GLU A 145 14.75 10.92 -11.52
N ILE A 146 13.92 10.32 -10.66
CA ILE A 146 12.50 10.07 -10.95
C ILE A 146 11.77 11.39 -11.17
N ARG A 147 11.98 12.39 -10.31
CA ARG A 147 11.43 13.74 -10.49
C ARG A 147 11.90 14.35 -11.80
N ASP A 148 13.20 14.32 -12.08
CA ASP A 148 13.77 15.00 -13.25
C ASP A 148 13.27 14.40 -14.57
N LYS A 149 13.07 13.07 -14.60
CA LYS A 149 12.55 12.37 -15.79
C LYS A 149 11.04 12.43 -15.90
N LEU A 150 10.34 12.28 -14.78
CA LEU A 150 8.92 11.91 -14.77
C LEU A 150 8.04 12.89 -14.01
N GLY A 151 8.57 13.87 -13.27
CA GLY A 151 7.79 14.89 -12.57
C GLY A 151 7.23 15.99 -13.50
N PRO A 152 6.54 17.00 -12.94
CA PRO A 152 5.98 17.02 -11.59
C PRO A 152 4.85 15.99 -11.43
N PHE A 153 4.50 15.70 -10.18
CA PHE A 153 3.41 14.79 -9.77
C PHE A 153 2.26 15.59 -9.14
N ASP A 154 1.02 15.22 -9.44
CA ASP A 154 -0.18 15.82 -8.82
C ASP A 154 -0.48 15.20 -7.44
N LEU A 155 -0.05 13.95 -7.23
CA LEU A 155 -0.17 13.23 -5.97
C LEU A 155 1.05 12.33 -5.77
N ILE A 156 1.58 12.33 -4.56
CA ILE A 156 2.67 11.46 -4.13
C ILE A 156 2.16 10.59 -2.98
N MET A 157 2.15 9.28 -3.21
CA MET A 157 1.80 8.27 -2.21
C MET A 157 3.09 7.67 -1.67
N LEU A 158 3.39 7.90 -0.39
CA LEU A 158 4.60 7.39 0.28
C LEU A 158 4.22 6.56 1.48
N GLU A 159 4.88 5.42 1.65
CA GLU A 159 4.76 4.64 2.87
C GLU A 159 5.30 5.39 4.09
N VAL A 160 4.63 5.24 5.23
CA VAL A 160 5.03 5.89 6.49
C VAL A 160 5.02 4.98 7.71
N GLY A 161 4.36 3.82 7.62
CA GLY A 161 4.36 2.83 8.71
C GLY A 161 5.51 1.84 8.57
N ALA A 162 5.37 0.70 9.27
CA ALA A 162 6.29 -0.44 9.24
C ALA A 162 7.79 -0.07 9.32
N HIS A 163 8.14 0.96 10.08
CA HIS A 163 9.51 1.45 10.16
C HIS A 163 10.11 1.27 11.55
N HIS A 164 11.43 1.08 11.61
CA HIS A 164 12.20 1.10 12.83
C HIS A 164 13.68 1.35 12.51
N SER A 165 14.40 2.07 13.37
CA SER A 165 15.82 2.40 13.15
C SER A 165 16.74 1.19 13.04
N ALA A 166 16.32 0.04 13.57
CA ALA A 166 17.06 -1.22 13.49
C ALA A 166 16.88 -1.98 12.17
N TRP A 167 15.96 -1.56 11.29
CA TRP A 167 15.65 -2.26 10.03
C TRP A 167 16.43 -1.72 8.84
N GLY A 168 17.33 -0.76 9.07
CA GLY A 168 18.13 -0.14 8.02
C GLY A 168 17.29 0.78 7.13
N ASP A 169 17.64 0.84 5.85
CA ASP A 169 17.10 1.81 4.90
C ASP A 169 16.11 1.17 3.93
N ILE A 170 15.20 0.30 4.40
CA ILE A 170 14.20 -0.38 3.54
C ILE A 170 12.77 0.15 3.72
N HIS A 171 12.52 0.93 4.77
CA HIS A 171 11.25 1.61 5.01
C HIS A 171 11.50 3.09 5.29
N LEU A 172 10.69 3.98 4.72
CA LEU A 172 10.84 5.42 4.89
C LEU A 172 10.57 5.84 6.34
N GLY A 173 9.39 5.50 6.85
CA GLY A 173 8.83 6.20 8.02
C GLY A 173 8.46 7.66 7.73
N PRO A 174 7.77 8.35 8.64
CA PRO A 174 7.21 9.68 8.40
C PRO A 174 8.28 10.75 8.10
N ASP A 175 9.38 10.77 8.86
CA ASP A 175 10.44 11.77 8.69
C ASP A 175 11.17 11.64 7.34
N ASN A 176 11.44 10.42 6.86
CA ASN A 176 12.05 10.26 5.55
C ASN A 176 11.03 10.37 4.41
N ALA A 177 9.74 10.11 4.66
CA ALA A 177 8.70 10.38 3.66
C ALA A 177 8.63 11.88 3.32
N VAL A 178 8.79 12.78 4.29
CA VAL A 178 8.89 14.23 4.00
C VAL A 178 10.13 14.55 3.17
N LYS A 179 11.30 13.95 3.47
CA LYS A 179 12.51 14.13 2.64
C LYS A 179 12.33 13.56 1.23
N ALA A 180 11.71 12.40 1.10
CA ALA A 180 11.42 11.77 -0.19
C ALA A 180 10.46 12.64 -1.01
N LEU A 181 9.44 13.22 -0.37
CA LEU A 181 8.54 14.19 -0.99
C LEU A 181 9.31 15.40 -1.56
N GLU A 182 10.25 15.97 -0.79
CA GLU A 182 11.11 17.07 -1.26
C GLU A 182 11.97 16.66 -2.47
N LEU A 183 12.60 15.47 -2.42
CA LEU A 183 13.41 14.95 -3.53
C LEU A 183 12.56 14.71 -4.79
N LEU A 184 11.31 14.28 -4.61
CA LEU A 184 10.30 14.10 -5.68
C LEU A 184 9.74 15.43 -6.22
N GLY A 185 10.11 16.57 -5.61
CA GLY A 185 9.72 17.91 -6.08
C GLY A 185 8.55 18.56 -5.34
N GLY A 186 8.10 17.97 -4.23
CA GLY A 186 6.95 18.43 -3.46
C GLY A 186 5.59 18.07 -4.09
N GLY A 187 4.50 18.52 -3.47
CA GLY A 187 3.14 18.27 -3.92
C GLY A 187 2.24 17.75 -2.80
N ALA A 188 1.05 17.27 -3.18
CA ALA A 188 0.14 16.63 -2.24
C ALA A 188 0.68 15.26 -1.82
N LEU A 189 0.79 15.03 -0.50
CA LEU A 189 1.25 13.78 0.09
C LEU A 189 0.07 12.98 0.65
N LEU A 190 -0.16 11.78 0.11
CA LEU A 190 -1.05 10.78 0.66
C LEU A 190 -0.21 9.69 1.36
N PRO A 191 -0.10 9.69 2.69
CA PRO A 191 0.62 8.63 3.39
C PRO A 191 -0.12 7.30 3.29
N VAL A 192 0.61 6.26 2.94
CA VAL A 192 0.14 4.87 2.85
C VAL A 192 0.90 3.97 3.83
N HIS A 193 0.57 2.69 3.85
CA HIS A 193 1.25 1.68 4.68
C HIS A 193 1.14 1.91 6.21
N TRP A 194 0.06 2.54 6.66
CA TRP A 194 -0.26 2.73 8.09
C TRP A 194 -1.72 2.36 8.39
N GLY A 195 -2.04 2.19 9.67
CA GLY A 195 -3.43 2.07 10.11
C GLY A 195 -4.19 0.81 9.70
N THR A 196 -3.54 -0.22 9.13
CA THR A 196 -4.23 -1.46 8.71
C THR A 196 -3.69 -2.70 9.41
N PHE A 197 -2.38 -2.95 9.32
CA PHE A 197 -1.69 -4.08 9.93
C PHE A 197 -0.61 -3.59 10.89
N ALA A 198 -0.41 -4.31 12.00
CA ALA A 198 0.66 -4.04 12.96
C ALA A 198 1.94 -4.73 12.49
N LEU A 199 2.68 -4.05 11.61
CA LEU A 199 3.93 -4.55 10.99
C LEU A 199 5.19 -3.87 11.54
N GLY A 200 5.02 -2.77 12.28
CA GLY A 200 6.10 -1.97 12.89
C GLY A 200 6.24 -2.19 14.39
N LEU A 201 7.32 -1.65 14.98
CA LEU A 201 7.51 -1.53 16.44
C LEU A 201 6.99 -0.20 17.02
N HIS A 202 6.13 0.49 16.27
CA HIS A 202 5.51 1.76 16.66
C HIS A 202 4.00 1.57 16.88
N GLU A 203 3.38 2.47 17.65
CA GLU A 203 1.91 2.56 17.73
C GLU A 203 1.32 2.81 16.35
N TRP A 204 0.13 2.27 16.10
CA TRP A 204 -0.44 2.20 14.75
C TRP A 204 -0.71 3.58 14.10
N ASP A 205 -0.99 4.60 14.92
CA ASP A 205 -1.29 5.98 14.55
C ASP A 205 -0.08 6.91 14.63
N GLN A 206 1.00 6.49 15.31
CA GLN A 206 2.23 7.29 15.47
C GLN A 206 2.75 7.87 14.14
N PRO A 207 2.80 7.14 13.00
CA PRO A 207 3.30 7.70 11.75
C PRO A 207 2.57 8.96 11.29
N VAL A 208 1.24 8.98 11.40
CA VAL A 208 0.44 10.12 10.94
C VAL A 208 0.38 11.25 11.96
N GLU A 209 0.46 10.93 13.25
CA GLU A 209 0.71 11.93 14.29
C GLU A 209 2.01 12.69 14.00
N ARG A 210 3.07 11.96 13.68
CA ARG A 210 4.36 12.55 13.31
C ARG A 210 4.27 13.40 12.05
N LEU A 211 3.55 12.95 11.02
CA LEU A 211 3.33 13.76 9.82
C LEU A 211 2.55 15.04 10.10
N LEU A 212 1.53 15.01 10.98
CA LEU A 212 0.81 16.23 11.36
C LEU A 212 1.75 17.24 12.02
N GLU A 213 2.62 16.82 12.93
CA GLU A 213 3.64 17.69 13.53
C GLU A 213 4.54 18.33 12.48
N LEU A 214 5.02 17.54 11.51
CA LEU A 214 5.88 18.03 10.41
C LEU A 214 5.13 19.00 9.48
N SER A 215 3.85 18.74 9.19
CA SER A 215 3.06 19.58 8.29
C SER A 215 2.86 21.01 8.79
N THR A 216 2.78 21.21 10.11
CA THR A 216 2.68 22.55 10.71
C THR A 216 3.93 23.40 10.50
N ARG A 217 5.08 22.77 10.22
CA ARG A 217 6.38 23.43 10.05
C ARG A 217 6.67 23.74 8.59
N ASP A 218 6.30 22.83 7.69
CA ASP A 218 6.82 22.81 6.31
C ASP A 218 5.74 23.10 5.23
N ASN A 219 4.54 23.57 5.62
CA ASN A 219 3.41 23.87 4.71
C ASN A 219 3.09 22.69 3.76
N LEU A 220 3.14 21.47 4.30
CA LEU A 220 2.89 20.24 3.55
C LEU A 220 1.39 20.07 3.27
N GLN A 221 1.02 19.89 2.00
CA GLN A 221 -0.34 19.50 1.66
C GLN A 221 -0.54 18.00 1.95
N LEU A 222 -1.01 17.69 3.15
CA LEU A 222 -1.34 16.32 3.55
C LEU A 222 -2.75 15.91 3.10
N VAL A 223 -2.87 14.72 2.54
CA VAL A 223 -4.12 14.08 2.13
C VAL A 223 -4.34 12.86 3.01
N LEU A 224 -5.17 13.01 4.05
CA LEU A 224 -5.38 11.99 5.09
C LEU A 224 -6.88 11.62 5.22
N PRO A 225 -7.48 11.00 4.19
CA PRO A 225 -8.88 10.58 4.24
C PRO A 225 -9.10 9.48 5.30
N ARG A 226 -10.34 9.33 5.75
CA ARG A 226 -10.76 8.13 6.50
C ARG A 226 -10.54 6.89 5.63
N ILE A 227 -10.24 5.74 6.23
CA ILE A 227 -10.13 4.48 5.49
C ILE A 227 -11.48 4.21 4.78
N GLY A 228 -11.46 4.14 3.45
CA GLY A 228 -12.65 3.97 2.61
C GLY A 228 -13.30 5.27 2.13
N GLU A 229 -12.87 6.44 2.58
CA GLU A 229 -13.38 7.72 2.10
C GLU A 229 -12.86 8.03 0.69
N VAL A 230 -13.77 8.44 -0.19
CA VAL A 230 -13.42 8.94 -1.52
C VAL A 230 -12.98 10.39 -1.41
N VAL A 231 -11.77 10.68 -1.87
CA VAL A 231 -11.20 12.03 -1.82
C VAL A 231 -10.69 12.47 -3.18
N GLU A 232 -10.83 13.76 -3.46
CA GLU A 232 -10.14 14.43 -4.56
C GLU A 232 -8.97 15.23 -3.99
N PRO A 233 -7.71 14.77 -4.14
CA PRO A 233 -6.54 15.37 -3.48
C PRO A 233 -6.41 16.88 -3.67
N ALA A 234 -6.74 17.38 -4.87
CA ALA A 234 -6.65 18.79 -5.22
C ALA A 234 -7.64 19.70 -4.44
N LYS A 235 -8.66 19.10 -3.80
CA LYS A 235 -9.67 19.81 -3.00
C LYS A 235 -9.44 19.67 -1.49
N VAL A 236 -8.39 18.99 -1.06
CA VAL A 236 -8.06 18.84 0.35
C VAL A 236 -7.33 20.08 0.84
N GLU A 237 -8.02 20.87 1.66
CA GLU A 237 -7.49 22.09 2.27
C GLU A 237 -7.00 21.86 3.70
N GLN A 238 -7.64 20.94 4.43
CA GLN A 238 -7.34 20.66 5.84
C GLN A 238 -7.49 19.16 6.14
N VAL A 239 -6.68 18.68 7.09
CA VAL A 239 -6.76 17.32 7.60
C VAL A 239 -7.66 17.29 8.84
N SER A 240 -8.59 16.32 8.85
CA SER A 240 -9.30 15.93 10.08
C SER A 240 -8.64 14.69 10.68
N PRO A 241 -8.10 14.74 11.91
CA PRO A 241 -7.41 13.61 12.54
C PRO A 241 -8.39 12.56 13.09
N TRP A 242 -9.17 11.97 12.19
CA TRP A 242 -10.27 11.06 12.49
C TRP A 242 -9.86 9.82 13.31
N TRP A 243 -8.60 9.40 13.24
CA TRP A 243 -8.10 8.26 14.02
C TRP A 243 -8.12 8.52 15.52
N ARG A 244 -8.04 9.79 15.95
CA ARG A 244 -8.16 10.19 17.36
C ARG A 244 -9.58 10.00 17.89
N GLU A 245 -10.61 10.05 17.04
CA GLU A 245 -11.99 9.76 17.43
C GLU A 245 -12.17 8.29 17.81
N ALA A 246 -11.42 7.38 17.18
CA ALA A 246 -11.45 5.95 17.48
C ALA A 246 -10.87 5.65 18.88
N THR A 247 -9.84 6.38 19.31
CA THR A 247 -9.20 6.23 20.63
C THR A 247 -10.18 6.52 21.77
N VAL A 248 -11.04 7.53 21.61
CA VAL A 248 -12.06 7.90 22.62
C VAL A 248 -13.12 6.79 22.78
N VAL A 249 -13.48 6.11 21.69
CA VAL A 249 -14.46 5.02 21.73
C VAL A 249 -13.86 3.75 22.35
N VAL A 250 -12.58 3.48 22.13
CA VAL A 250 -11.86 2.35 22.75
C VAL A 250 -11.68 2.57 24.26
N GLU A 251 -11.30 3.75 24.72
CA GLU A 251 -11.22 4.04 26.16
C GLU A 251 -12.58 3.88 26.88
N GLN A 252 -13.67 4.27 26.22
CA GLN A 252 -15.02 4.05 26.74
C GLN A 252 -15.44 2.57 26.69
N ARG A 253 -15.06 1.85 25.63
CA ARG A 253 -15.30 0.40 25.51
C ARG A 253 -14.47 -0.40 26.48
N ASP A 254 -13.22 -0.07 26.80
CA ASP A 254 -12.40 -0.82 27.74
C ASP A 254 -12.94 -0.70 29.18
N ALA A 255 -13.55 0.44 29.53
CA ALA A 255 -14.30 0.60 30.78
C ALA A 255 -15.56 -0.30 30.84
N GLU A 256 -16.14 -0.65 29.69
CA GLU A 256 -17.39 -1.41 29.57
C GLU A 256 -17.17 -2.91 29.27
N THR A 257 -16.08 -3.26 28.59
CA THR A 257 -15.72 -4.61 28.10
C THR A 257 -15.10 -5.48 29.19
N VAL A 258 -14.55 -4.89 30.25
CA VAL A 258 -14.17 -5.62 31.48
C VAL A 258 -15.39 -6.28 32.16
N ARG A 259 -16.63 -6.00 31.70
CA ARG A 259 -17.86 -6.63 32.23
C ARG A 259 -18.47 -7.75 31.39
N GLN A 260 -18.05 -7.97 30.14
CA GLN A 260 -18.71 -8.94 29.27
C GLN A 260 -17.73 -9.61 28.30
N GLU A 261 -17.18 -10.75 28.72
CA GLU A 261 -16.51 -11.65 27.77
C GLU A 261 -17.51 -12.43 26.89
N ALA A 262 -16.99 -12.84 25.73
CA ALA A 262 -17.27 -14.08 25.01
C ALA A 262 -18.42 -14.15 23.98
N VAL A 263 -18.01 -14.65 22.80
CA VAL A 263 -18.76 -15.30 21.71
C VAL A 263 -19.41 -14.41 20.64
N ALA A 264 -18.81 -14.39 19.44
CA ALA A 264 -19.47 -14.73 18.17
C ALA A 264 -18.44 -14.81 17.03
N ASP A 265 -17.98 -16.03 16.74
CA ASP A 265 -17.31 -16.42 15.50
C ASP A 265 -18.41 -16.80 14.50
N THR A 266 -18.46 -16.11 13.35
CA THR A 266 -19.31 -16.52 12.22
C THR A 266 -18.45 -16.60 10.98
N GLY A 267 -18.04 -17.83 10.67
CA GLY A 267 -17.19 -18.18 9.55
C GLY A 267 -17.78 -17.86 8.18
N ALA A 268 -16.96 -17.17 7.37
CA ALA A 268 -16.85 -17.48 5.96
C ALA A 268 -15.69 -18.50 5.81
N GLY A 269 -15.85 -19.54 5.00
CA GLY A 269 -14.78 -20.52 4.78
C GLY A 269 -13.57 -19.84 4.11
N GLU A 270 -12.47 -19.69 4.85
CA GLU A 270 -11.26 -19.01 4.38
C GLU A 270 -10.34 -19.96 3.60
N LEU A 271 -9.91 -19.50 2.42
CA LEU A 271 -9.11 -20.25 1.44
C LEU A 271 -7.69 -20.55 1.96
N GLU A 272 -7.15 -21.72 1.61
CA GLU A 272 -5.77 -22.12 1.94
C GLU A 272 -4.80 -21.50 0.93
N TRP A 273 -3.74 -20.83 1.41
CA TRP A 273 -2.67 -20.34 0.56
C TRP A 273 -1.87 -21.51 -0.03
N PRO A 274 -1.50 -21.49 -1.32
CA PRO A 274 -0.51 -22.42 -1.83
C PRO A 274 0.83 -22.16 -1.13
N LEU A 275 1.55 -23.21 -0.77
CA LEU A 275 2.91 -23.10 -0.27
C LEU A 275 3.83 -22.82 -1.48
N ASP A 276 4.56 -21.71 -1.41
CA ASP A 276 5.60 -21.33 -2.39
C ASP A 276 6.81 -22.28 -2.38
#